data_AF-A0A3M1CA80-F1
#
_entry.id   AF-A0A3M1CA80-F1
#
_cell.length_a   1.000
_cell.length_b   1.000
_cell.length_c   1.000
_cell.angle_alpha   90.00
_cell.angle_beta   90.00
_cell.angle_gamma   90.00
#
_symmetry.space_group_name_H-M   'P 1'
#
loop_
_entity.id
_entity.type
_entity.pdbx_description
1 polymer ?
#
loop_
_entity_poly.entity_id
_entity_poly.type
_entity_poly.pdbx_seq_one_letter_code
_entity_poly.pdbx_strand_id
1 'polypeptide(L)'
;MKEKPPVHYISYLKIDELLSLQKPLSFQTSHPCHDEMLFIITHQVYELWFKQILFEVDRLLNIFRQPKISETNMGTIVSSLRRITEIQKVLIQQINILETMTPLDFLDFRNLIFPASGFQSFQFRVLENKLGLKESMRLSYNDKPYHAHFSEEKAKELQKLEQELSLFEGVDHWLARTPFLQIEDFNFWELYKHAVRDLFNQEKETLLSHPHLSEDDKTRNLKIIENNFSSFEALFDENKYQELRKKGVWRLSYKAVHAALLIQLYREQPVFQMPFQIITELLNMDELMTQWRYRHALLARRMLGTKMGTGGSSGSAYLQASAEQHKLFNDLFQLTTFFIPKTKLPPLPKNIEKQMGFSSLKS
;
A
#
# COMPACT_ATOMS: atom_id res chain seq x y z
N MET A 1 8.00 46.60 -8.44
CA MET A 1 7.90 45.46 -7.50
C MET A 1 8.76 45.81 -6.30
N LYS A 2 8.25 45.73 -5.05
CA LYS A 2 9.10 45.89 -3.87
C LYS A 2 10.10 44.73 -3.84
N GLU A 3 11.39 45.01 -3.71
CA GLU A 3 12.43 43.98 -3.56
C GLU A 3 12.10 43.12 -2.33
N LYS A 4 11.99 41.81 -2.53
CA LYS A 4 11.89 40.86 -1.41
C LYS A 4 13.27 40.76 -0.76
N PRO A 5 13.38 40.85 0.57
CA PRO A 5 14.67 40.66 1.24
C PRO A 5 15.23 39.26 0.93
N PRO A 6 16.57 39.11 0.88
CA PRO A 6 17.19 37.81 0.64
C PRO A 6 16.81 36.81 1.72
N VAL A 7 16.47 35.59 1.31
CA VAL A 7 16.11 34.49 2.21
C VAL A 7 17.39 33.77 2.64
N HIS A 8 17.65 33.72 3.95
CA HIS A 8 18.81 33.02 4.51
C HIS A 8 18.48 31.57 4.89
N TYR A 9 19.40 30.63 4.62
CA TYR A 9 19.23 29.18 4.82
C TYR A 9 18.79 28.80 6.25
N ILE A 10 19.52 29.29 7.26
CA ILE A 10 19.26 28.99 8.68
C ILE A 10 17.86 29.43 9.08
N SER A 11 17.47 30.65 8.69
CA SER A 11 16.16 31.22 9.00
C SER A 11 15.03 30.52 8.23
N TYR A 12 15.26 30.16 6.96
CA TYR A 12 14.26 29.50 6.12
C TYR A 12 13.91 28.10 6.61
N LEU A 13 14.93 27.31 6.97
CA LEU A 13 14.76 25.94 7.46
C LEU A 13 14.60 25.85 8.99
N LYS A 14 14.69 26.98 9.69
CA LYS A 14 14.66 27.06 11.16
C LYS A 14 15.68 26.12 11.81
N ILE A 15 16.92 26.12 11.29
CA ILE A 15 17.97 25.17 11.68
C ILE A 15 18.25 25.22 13.18
N ASP A 16 18.38 26.42 13.77
CA ASP A 16 18.67 26.56 15.20
C ASP A 16 17.53 26.00 16.07
N GLU A 17 16.27 26.18 15.65
CA GLU A 17 15.11 25.59 16.32
C GLU A 17 15.17 24.06 16.22
N LEU A 18 15.33 23.51 15.01
CA LEU A 18 15.38 22.08 14.74
C LEU A 18 16.50 21.36 15.52
N LEU A 19 17.71 21.93 15.54
CA LEU A 19 18.88 21.39 16.22
C LEU A 19 18.90 21.63 17.74
N SER A 20 17.88 22.30 18.28
CA SER A 20 17.69 22.48 19.74
C SER A 20 16.71 21.48 20.36
N LEU A 21 16.04 20.66 19.54
CA LEU A 21 14.98 19.75 19.99
C LEU A 21 15.49 18.46 20.62
N GLN A 22 16.78 18.13 20.48
CA GLN A 22 17.35 16.88 20.95
C GLN A 22 17.71 16.99 22.44
N LYS A 23 16.86 16.44 23.32
CA LYS A 23 17.00 16.53 24.79
C LYS A 23 17.02 15.13 25.43
N PRO A 24 18.18 14.45 25.46
CA PRO A 24 18.31 13.16 26.13
C PRO A 24 17.96 13.26 27.63
N LEU A 25 17.10 12.35 28.12
CA LEU A 25 16.71 12.29 29.52
C LEU A 25 17.84 11.78 30.40
N SER A 26 18.64 10.82 29.92
CA SER A 26 19.77 10.25 30.66
C SER A 26 20.83 11.30 31.00
N PHE A 27 20.96 12.35 30.18
CA PHE A 27 21.92 13.45 30.41
C PHE A 27 21.55 14.33 31.60
N GLN A 28 20.31 14.22 32.09
CA GLN A 28 19.85 14.88 33.32
C GLN A 28 20.04 14.00 34.56
N THR A 29 20.61 12.79 34.39
CA THR A 29 20.87 11.83 35.48
C THR A 29 22.37 11.73 35.77
N SER A 30 22.74 10.94 36.78
CA SER A 30 24.15 10.64 37.08
C SER A 30 24.83 9.70 36.09
N HIS A 31 24.07 9.06 35.19
CA HIS A 31 24.55 8.08 34.22
C HIS A 31 24.08 8.45 32.81
N PRO A 32 24.78 9.37 32.10
CA PRO A 32 24.41 9.76 30.75
C PRO A 32 24.62 8.60 29.75
N CYS A 33 23.64 8.35 28.90
CA CYS A 33 23.68 7.30 27.88
C CYS A 33 23.86 7.94 26.49
N HIS A 34 25.04 7.74 25.88
CA HIS A 34 25.39 8.39 24.61
C HIS A 34 24.39 8.08 23.47
N ASP A 35 23.99 6.82 23.33
CA ASP A 35 23.13 6.35 22.23
C ASP A 35 21.67 6.83 22.32
N GLU A 36 21.26 7.44 23.44
CA GLU A 36 19.93 8.07 23.52
C GLU A 36 19.79 9.22 22.51
N MET A 37 20.88 9.94 22.19
CA MET A 37 20.89 10.95 21.14
C MET A 37 20.57 10.35 19.77
N LEU A 38 21.19 9.23 19.42
CA LEU A 38 20.92 8.49 18.19
C LEU A 38 19.46 8.04 18.12
N PHE A 39 18.92 7.52 19.24
CA PHE A 39 17.52 7.14 19.35
C PHE A 39 16.60 8.32 19.04
N ILE A 40 16.82 9.49 19.66
CA ILE A 40 16.02 10.70 19.44
C ILE A 40 16.10 11.18 17.99
N ILE A 41 17.30 11.37 17.44
CA ILE A 41 17.50 11.87 16.08
C ILE A 41 16.82 10.94 15.07
N THR A 42 16.98 9.63 15.23
CA THR A 42 16.36 8.64 14.34
C THR A 42 14.84 8.81 14.31
N HIS A 43 14.18 8.90 15.47
CA HIS A 43 12.72 9.05 15.53
C HIS A 43 12.25 10.42 15.03
N GLN A 44 12.99 11.50 15.29
CA GLN A 44 12.67 12.82 14.74
C GLN A 44 12.74 12.82 13.21
N VAL A 45 13.75 12.19 12.61
CA VAL A 45 13.87 12.07 11.15
C VAL A 45 12.71 11.23 10.57
N TYR A 46 12.30 10.14 11.23
CA TYR A 46 11.08 9.41 10.84
C TYR A 46 9.84 10.32 10.82
N GLU A 47 9.63 11.12 11.86
CA GLU A 47 8.47 12.01 11.96
C GLU A 47 8.51 13.14 10.91
N LEU A 48 9.70 13.62 10.51
CA LEU A 48 9.85 14.55 9.38
C LEU A 48 9.46 13.90 8.05
N TRP A 49 9.88 12.65 7.82
CA TRP A 49 9.50 11.91 6.61
C TRP A 49 8.02 11.54 6.59
N PHE A 50 7.43 11.14 7.73
CA PHE A 50 5.99 10.92 7.84
C PHE A 50 5.20 12.17 7.49
N LYS A 51 5.64 13.34 7.95
CA LYS A 51 5.05 14.63 7.56
C LYS A 51 5.11 14.85 6.05
N GLN A 52 6.25 14.56 5.41
CA GLN A 52 6.38 14.70 3.95
C GLN A 52 5.50 13.71 3.19
N ILE A 53 5.41 12.45 3.63
CA ILE A 53 4.52 11.45 3.03
C ILE A 53 3.07 11.91 3.16
N LEU A 54 2.65 12.36 4.35
CA LEU A 54 1.30 12.88 4.59
C LEU A 54 0.98 14.06 3.66
N PHE A 55 1.94 14.95 3.44
CA PHE A 55 1.78 16.07 2.51
C PHE A 55 1.55 15.61 1.06
N GLU A 56 2.25 14.57 0.60
CA GLU A 56 1.99 13.96 -0.71
C GLU A 56 0.64 13.22 -0.76
N VAL A 57 0.29 12.48 0.30
CA VAL A 57 -1.01 11.78 0.40
C VAL A 57 -2.16 12.79 0.37
N ASP A 58 -2.06 13.92 1.04
CA ASP A 58 -3.08 14.97 1.00
C ASP A 58 -3.25 15.57 -0.40
N ARG A 59 -2.14 15.73 -1.15
CA ARG A 59 -2.20 16.12 -2.57
C ARG A 59 -2.95 15.08 -3.40
N LEU A 60 -2.67 13.79 -3.20
CA LEU A 60 -3.35 12.70 -3.89
C LEU A 60 -4.84 12.68 -3.56
N LEU A 61 -5.20 12.76 -2.27
CA LEU A 61 -6.59 12.81 -1.82
C LEU A 61 -7.34 14.01 -2.44
N ASN A 62 -6.72 15.18 -2.51
CA ASN A 62 -7.33 16.35 -3.15
C ASN A 62 -7.61 16.14 -4.65
N ILE A 63 -6.80 15.35 -5.35
CA ILE A 63 -7.03 14.96 -6.74
C ILE A 63 -8.14 13.91 -6.83
N PHE A 64 -8.09 12.86 -6.01
CA PHE A 64 -9.07 11.76 -6.04
C PHE A 64 -10.47 12.15 -5.57
N ARG A 65 -10.60 13.19 -4.74
CA ARG A 65 -11.88 13.79 -4.34
C ARG A 65 -12.64 14.43 -5.49
N GLN A 66 -11.98 14.78 -6.60
CA GLN A 66 -12.64 15.43 -7.72
C GLN A 66 -13.60 14.45 -8.42
N PRO A 67 -14.80 14.89 -8.82
CA PRO A 67 -15.77 14.02 -9.51
C PRO A 67 -15.23 13.51 -10.85
N LYS A 68 -14.39 14.32 -11.51
CA LYS A 68 -13.64 13.95 -12.71
C LYS A 68 -12.17 14.28 -12.51
N ILE A 69 -11.30 13.31 -12.76
CA ILE A 69 -9.85 13.49 -12.69
C ILE A 69 -9.36 13.81 -14.10
N SER A 70 -8.77 14.99 -14.28
CA SER A 70 -8.12 15.36 -15.55
C SER A 70 -6.94 14.44 -15.84
N GLU A 71 -6.78 14.02 -17.09
CA GLU A 71 -5.63 13.23 -17.55
C GLU A 71 -4.29 13.94 -17.29
N THR A 72 -4.30 15.28 -17.28
CA THR A 72 -3.12 16.10 -16.91
C THR A 72 -2.63 15.83 -15.50
N ASN A 73 -3.49 15.32 -14.60
CA ASN A 73 -3.11 14.98 -13.23
C ASN A 73 -2.45 13.61 -13.12
N MET A 74 -2.51 12.74 -14.15
CA MET A 74 -1.95 11.39 -14.08
C MET A 74 -0.44 11.42 -13.84
N GLY A 75 0.28 12.31 -14.52
CA GLY A 75 1.71 12.56 -14.27
C GLY A 75 2.00 13.00 -12.84
N THR A 76 1.14 13.87 -12.30
CA THR A 76 1.25 14.32 -10.91
C THR A 76 1.05 13.17 -9.93
N ILE A 77 0.00 12.36 -10.11
CA ILE A 77 -0.31 11.21 -9.24
C ILE A 77 0.88 10.25 -9.20
N VAL A 78 1.40 9.86 -10.37
CA VAL A 78 2.56 8.97 -10.48
C VAL A 78 3.78 9.59 -9.80
N SER A 79 4.06 10.88 -10.03
CA SER A 79 5.22 11.54 -9.42
C SER A 79 5.14 11.62 -7.88
N SER A 80 3.94 11.84 -7.32
CA SER A 80 3.72 11.88 -5.88
C SER A 80 3.82 10.49 -5.26
N LEU A 81 3.25 9.45 -5.90
CA LEU A 81 3.39 8.07 -5.44
C LEU A 81 4.86 7.61 -5.48
N ARG A 82 5.59 7.89 -6.57
CA ARG A 82 7.03 7.62 -6.67
C ARG A 82 7.84 8.31 -5.58
N ARG A 83 7.50 9.56 -5.25
CA ARG A 83 8.16 10.27 -4.16
C ARG A 83 7.92 9.57 -2.82
N ILE A 84 6.68 9.13 -2.56
CA ILE A 84 6.35 8.37 -1.36
C ILE A 84 7.17 7.08 -1.30
N THR A 85 7.27 6.33 -2.40
CA THR A 85 8.02 5.06 -2.44
C THR A 85 9.52 5.27 -2.25
N GLU A 86 10.11 6.33 -2.82
CA GLU A 86 11.51 6.69 -2.55
C GLU A 86 11.76 7.06 -1.08
N ILE A 87 10.85 7.83 -0.47
CA ILE A 87 10.95 8.14 0.97
C ILE A 87 10.86 6.86 1.80
N GLN A 88 9.95 5.94 1.48
CA GLN A 88 9.82 4.66 2.19
C GLN A 88 11.07 3.79 2.09
N LYS A 89 11.78 3.80 0.95
CA LYS A 89 13.09 3.13 0.83
C LYS A 89 14.11 3.72 1.81
N VAL A 90 14.14 5.04 1.98
CA VAL A 90 14.97 5.72 2.99
C VAL A 90 14.56 5.28 4.40
N LEU A 91 13.25 5.22 4.70
CA LEU A 91 12.74 4.77 5.99
C LEU A 91 13.23 3.36 6.33
N ILE A 92 13.25 2.44 5.36
CA ILE A 92 13.74 1.07 5.57
C ILE A 92 15.25 1.08 5.83
N GLN A 93 16.03 1.81 5.02
CA GLN A 93 17.49 1.87 5.17
C GLN A 93 17.92 2.53 6.49
N GLN A 94 17.15 3.52 6.97
CA GLN A 94 17.42 4.22 8.21
C GLN A 94 17.41 3.29 9.44
N ILE A 95 16.72 2.15 9.39
CA ILE A 95 16.78 1.10 10.43
C ILE A 95 18.22 0.65 10.67
N ASN A 96 19.05 0.58 9.62
CA ASN A 96 20.44 0.13 9.73
C ASN A 96 21.28 1.07 10.61
N ILE A 97 20.93 2.36 10.68
CA ILE A 97 21.60 3.33 11.56
C ILE A 97 21.26 3.01 13.02
N LEU A 98 19.99 2.75 13.33
CA LEU A 98 19.58 2.41 14.70
C LEU A 98 20.08 1.02 15.14
N GLU A 99 20.33 0.12 14.18
CA GLU A 99 20.94 -1.20 14.44
C GLU A 99 22.41 -1.12 14.90
N THR A 100 23.07 0.04 14.83
CA THR A 100 24.44 0.21 15.37
C THR A 100 24.44 0.34 16.90
N MET A 101 23.31 0.71 17.51
CA MET A 101 23.15 0.72 18.97
C MET A 101 23.05 -0.71 19.48
N THR A 102 23.77 -1.05 20.55
CA THR A 102 23.69 -2.40 21.11
C THR A 102 22.46 -2.56 22.02
N PRO A 103 21.94 -3.78 22.20
CA PRO A 103 20.86 -4.02 23.15
C PRO A 103 21.21 -3.63 24.60
N LEU A 104 22.50 -3.71 24.99
CA LEU A 104 22.93 -3.32 26.33
C LEU A 104 22.85 -1.79 26.50
N ASP A 105 23.39 -1.03 25.56
CA ASP A 105 23.32 0.44 25.58
C ASP A 105 21.87 0.94 25.56
N PHE A 106 20.99 0.25 24.81
CA PHE A 106 19.57 0.56 24.81
C PHE A 106 18.91 0.31 26.18
N LEU A 107 19.28 -0.76 26.88
CA LEU A 107 18.70 -1.09 28.18
C LEU A 107 19.04 -0.06 29.25
N ASP A 108 20.18 0.62 29.16
CA ASP A 108 20.62 1.61 30.13
C ASP A 108 19.68 2.83 30.22
N PHE A 109 19.08 3.26 29.11
CA PHE A 109 18.12 4.38 29.10
C PHE A 109 16.66 3.98 28.86
N ARG A 110 16.36 2.73 28.52
CA ARG A 110 14.98 2.26 28.22
C ARG A 110 13.97 2.58 29.32
N ASN A 111 14.36 2.52 30.59
CA ASN A 111 13.44 2.77 31.70
C ASN A 111 13.04 4.25 31.81
N LEU A 112 13.87 5.17 31.32
CA LEU A 112 13.58 6.62 31.33
C LEU A 112 12.46 6.98 30.35
N ILE A 113 12.28 6.18 29.29
CA ILE A 113 11.28 6.43 28.25
C ILE A 113 9.99 5.63 28.47
N PHE A 114 9.87 4.80 29.51
CA PHE A 114 8.60 4.12 29.80
C PHE A 114 7.56 5.13 30.33
N PRO A 115 6.27 5.09 29.91
CA PRO A 115 5.61 4.09 29.05
C PRO A 115 5.56 4.48 27.55
N ALA A 116 6.42 5.39 27.09
CA ALA A 116 6.42 5.85 25.71
C ALA A 116 6.67 4.68 24.73
N SER A 117 5.95 4.70 23.61
CA SER A 117 6.10 3.69 22.55
C SER A 117 5.70 4.21 21.19
N GLY A 118 6.14 3.52 20.13
CA GLY A 118 5.75 3.82 18.76
C GLY A 118 4.24 3.72 18.50
N PHE A 119 3.46 3.07 19.38
CA PHE A 119 2.00 3.11 19.32
C PHE A 119 1.43 4.53 19.46
N GLN A 120 2.19 5.44 20.06
CA GLN A 120 1.83 6.85 20.26
C GLN A 120 2.34 7.76 19.13
N SER A 121 2.90 7.22 18.03
CA SER A 121 3.17 8.03 16.83
C SER A 121 1.85 8.41 16.17
N PHE A 122 1.44 9.66 16.38
CA PHE A 122 0.18 10.19 15.86
C PHE A 122 0.20 10.25 14.33
N GLN A 123 1.27 10.76 13.73
CA GLN A 123 1.39 10.87 12.27
C GLN A 123 1.35 9.50 11.60
N PHE A 124 1.93 8.46 12.22
CA PHE A 124 1.84 7.10 11.68
C PHE A 124 0.39 6.58 11.65
N ARG A 125 -0.41 6.85 12.68
CA ARG A 125 -1.85 6.47 12.70
C ARG A 125 -2.68 7.30 11.71
N VAL A 126 -2.39 8.59 11.59
CA VAL A 126 -3.00 9.45 10.56
C VAL A 126 -2.70 8.92 9.16
N LEU A 127 -1.44 8.52 8.91
CA LEU A 127 -1.03 7.96 7.62
C LEU A 127 -1.80 6.67 7.32
N GLU A 128 -1.83 5.71 8.24
CA GLU A 128 -2.59 4.46 8.06
C GLU A 128 -4.08 4.71 7.76
N ASN A 129 -4.72 5.64 8.48
CA ASN A 129 -6.13 5.99 8.25
C ASN A 129 -6.32 6.62 6.87
N LYS A 130 -5.48 7.61 6.50
CA LYS A 130 -5.54 8.27 5.19
C LYS A 130 -5.26 7.30 4.04
N LEU A 131 -4.44 6.28 4.24
CA LEU A 131 -4.21 5.25 3.23
C LEU A 131 -5.39 4.26 3.12
N GLY A 132 -6.17 4.09 4.19
CA GLY A 132 -7.41 3.31 4.21
C GLY A 132 -7.38 2.08 5.11
N LEU A 133 -6.54 2.04 6.15
CA LEU A 133 -6.53 0.98 7.15
C LEU A 133 -7.62 1.24 8.20
N LYS A 134 -8.76 0.55 8.07
CA LYS A 134 -9.90 0.65 8.99
C LYS A 134 -9.60 -0.10 10.29
N GLU A 135 -10.29 0.27 11.37
CA GLU A 135 -10.15 -0.34 12.69
C GLU A 135 -10.40 -1.86 12.67
N SER A 136 -11.42 -2.31 11.92
CA SER A 136 -11.75 -3.73 11.78
C SER A 136 -10.64 -4.56 11.12
N MET A 137 -9.70 -3.92 10.40
CA MET A 137 -8.55 -4.58 9.79
C MET A 137 -7.33 -4.60 10.72
N ARG A 138 -7.37 -3.86 11.83
CA ARG A 138 -6.25 -3.78 12.77
C ARG A 138 -6.24 -5.01 13.68
N LEU A 139 -5.04 -5.40 14.09
CA LEU A 139 -4.90 -6.38 15.16
C LEU A 139 -5.27 -5.70 16.47
N SER A 140 -6.24 -6.28 17.20
CA SER A 140 -6.56 -5.84 18.55
C SER A 140 -5.31 -5.93 19.42
N TYR A 141 -5.14 -4.92 20.27
CA TYR A 141 -4.05 -4.86 21.22
C TYR A 141 -4.59 -4.48 22.60
N ASN A 142 -4.40 -5.36 23.60
CA ASN A 142 -4.96 -5.22 24.95
C ASN A 142 -6.49 -4.94 24.97
N ASP A 143 -7.21 -5.44 23.97
CA ASP A 143 -8.65 -5.18 23.76
C ASP A 143 -9.03 -3.70 23.76
N LYS A 144 -8.06 -2.83 23.40
CA LYS A 144 -8.26 -1.40 23.26
C LYS A 144 -8.21 -1.00 21.78
N PRO A 145 -9.01 0.01 21.38
CA PRO A 145 -8.93 0.55 20.04
C PRO A 145 -7.58 1.28 19.86
N TYR A 146 -7.08 1.32 18.62
CA TYR A 146 -5.76 1.90 18.31
C TYR A 146 -5.62 3.37 18.73
N HIS A 147 -6.73 4.10 18.82
CA HIS A 147 -6.77 5.51 19.21
C HIS A 147 -6.80 5.72 20.74
N ALA A 148 -6.91 4.66 21.55
CA ALA A 148 -7.01 4.76 23.02
C ALA A 148 -5.72 5.26 23.70
N HIS A 149 -4.60 5.28 23.00
CA HIS A 149 -3.30 5.72 23.53
C HIS A 149 -3.07 7.24 23.39
N PHE A 150 -4.05 7.97 22.84
CA PHE A 150 -3.96 9.41 22.57
C PHE A 150 -4.90 10.21 23.48
N SER A 151 -4.67 11.52 23.57
CA SER A 151 -5.63 12.43 24.22
C SER A 151 -6.99 12.38 23.54
N GLU A 152 -8.05 12.74 24.26
CA GLU A 152 -9.43 12.72 23.73
C GLU A 152 -9.56 13.48 22.40
N GLU A 153 -8.91 14.65 22.29
CA GLU A 153 -8.88 15.45 21.07
C GLU A 153 -8.27 14.69 19.89
N LYS A 154 -7.08 14.11 20.08
CA LYS A 154 -6.39 13.33 19.03
C LYS A 154 -7.13 12.04 18.69
N ALA A 155 -7.76 11.39 19.67
CA ALA A 155 -8.58 10.21 19.42
C ALA A 155 -9.79 10.55 18.55
N LYS A 156 -10.49 11.65 18.83
CA LYS A 156 -11.59 12.16 18.00
C LYS A 156 -11.12 12.53 16.59
N GLU A 157 -9.92 13.11 16.46
CA GLU A 157 -9.33 13.41 15.16
C GLU A 157 -9.08 12.14 14.34
N LEU A 158 -8.48 11.09 14.94
CA LEU A 158 -8.25 9.81 14.26
C LEU A 158 -9.56 9.15 13.82
N GLN A 159 -10.56 9.14 14.69
CA GLN A 159 -11.89 8.61 14.38
C GLN A 159 -12.56 9.37 13.24
N LYS A 160 -12.46 10.70 13.22
CA LYS A 160 -12.95 11.52 12.12
C LYS A 160 -12.24 11.19 10.81
N LEU A 161 -10.91 11.13 10.83
CA LEU A 161 -10.09 10.81 9.65
C LEU A 161 -10.42 9.44 9.05
N GLU A 162 -10.81 8.47 9.88
CA GLU A 162 -11.21 7.14 9.42
C GLU A 162 -12.53 7.14 8.62
N GLN A 163 -13.40 8.13 8.87
CA GLN A 163 -14.65 8.34 8.12
C GLN A 163 -14.48 9.21 6.87
N GLU A 164 -13.34 9.91 6.74
CA GLU A 164 -13.03 10.67 5.54
C GLU A 164 -12.58 9.77 4.39
N LEU A 165 -12.65 10.29 3.16
CA LEU A 165 -12.14 9.60 1.98
C LEU A 165 -10.66 9.26 2.16
N SER A 166 -10.35 7.97 2.14
CA SER A 166 -9.00 7.42 2.11
C SER A 166 -8.45 7.29 0.69
N LEU A 167 -7.13 7.10 0.56
CA LEU A 167 -6.48 6.87 -0.72
C LEU A 167 -7.00 5.60 -1.38
N PHE A 168 -7.22 4.53 -0.60
CA PHE A 168 -7.83 3.30 -1.09
C PHE A 168 -9.21 3.57 -1.72
N GLU A 169 -10.11 4.26 -1.03
CA GLU A 169 -11.45 4.59 -1.54
C GLU A 169 -11.38 5.54 -2.76
N GLY A 170 -10.45 6.51 -2.74
CA GLY A 170 -10.19 7.40 -3.87
C GLY A 170 -9.74 6.65 -5.13
N VAL A 171 -8.84 5.66 -4.97
CA VAL A 171 -8.38 4.78 -6.05
C VAL A 171 -9.50 3.87 -6.53
N ASP A 172 -10.27 3.26 -5.63
CA ASP A 172 -11.43 2.44 -6.00
C ASP A 172 -12.43 3.23 -6.84
N HIS A 173 -12.83 4.42 -6.39
CA HIS A 173 -13.74 5.29 -7.11
C HIS A 173 -13.19 5.72 -8.48
N TRP A 174 -11.89 5.99 -8.57
CA TRP A 174 -11.26 6.32 -9.85
C TRP A 174 -11.25 5.14 -10.81
N LEU A 175 -10.84 3.96 -10.35
CA LEU A 175 -10.83 2.72 -11.13
C LEU A 175 -12.24 2.35 -11.61
N ALA A 176 -13.25 2.46 -10.74
CA ALA A 176 -14.64 2.16 -11.08
C ALA A 176 -15.22 3.07 -12.19
N ARG A 177 -14.59 4.22 -12.44
CA ARG A 177 -14.94 5.17 -13.53
C ARG A 177 -14.06 4.98 -14.78
N THR A 178 -13.15 4.01 -14.79
CA THR A 178 -12.28 3.76 -15.94
C THR A 178 -13.15 3.48 -17.17
N PRO A 179 -12.96 4.23 -18.28
CA PRO A 179 -13.68 3.97 -19.52
C PRO A 179 -13.28 2.60 -20.10
N PHE A 180 -13.92 2.19 -21.20
CA PHE A 180 -13.58 0.98 -21.95
C PHE A 180 -13.98 -0.37 -21.32
N LEU A 181 -14.61 -0.39 -20.14
CA LEU A 181 -15.24 -1.63 -19.65
C LEU A 181 -16.40 -2.06 -20.55
N GLN A 182 -17.23 -1.09 -20.96
CA GLN A 182 -18.32 -1.27 -21.90
C GLN A 182 -18.47 -0.01 -22.75
N ILE A 183 -18.34 -0.13 -24.07
CA ILE A 183 -18.48 0.96 -25.04
C ILE A 183 -19.21 0.42 -26.27
N GLU A 184 -20.34 1.02 -26.62
CA GLU A 184 -21.16 0.57 -27.76
C GLU A 184 -21.42 -0.95 -27.66
N ASP A 185 -21.00 -1.72 -28.67
CA ASP A 185 -21.11 -3.18 -28.73
C ASP A 185 -19.91 -3.91 -28.09
N PHE A 186 -18.88 -3.18 -27.65
CA PHE A 186 -17.71 -3.77 -26.98
C PHE A 186 -17.95 -3.94 -25.48
N ASN A 187 -17.75 -5.17 -25.01
CA ASN A 187 -17.71 -5.50 -23.60
C ASN A 187 -16.40 -6.23 -23.29
N PHE A 188 -15.49 -5.56 -22.57
CA PHE A 188 -14.21 -6.14 -22.18
C PHE A 188 -14.41 -7.46 -21.43
N TRP A 189 -15.46 -7.54 -20.62
CA TRP A 189 -15.67 -8.69 -19.76
C TRP A 189 -16.06 -9.95 -20.51
N GLU A 190 -17.00 -9.83 -21.45
CA GLU A 190 -17.34 -10.95 -22.32
C GLU A 190 -16.13 -11.39 -23.12
N LEU A 191 -15.36 -10.45 -23.69
CA LEU A 191 -14.14 -10.76 -24.41
C LEU A 191 -13.12 -11.54 -23.55
N TYR A 192 -12.89 -11.08 -22.32
CA TYR A 192 -11.95 -11.70 -21.40
C TYR A 192 -12.45 -13.08 -20.90
N LYS A 193 -13.74 -13.21 -20.60
CA LYS A 193 -14.37 -14.47 -20.18
C LYS A 193 -14.25 -15.55 -21.25
N HIS A 194 -14.43 -15.20 -22.52
CA HIS A 194 -14.20 -16.12 -23.64
C HIS A 194 -12.73 -16.54 -23.71
N ALA A 195 -11.79 -15.58 -23.65
CA ALA A 195 -10.36 -15.89 -23.68
C ALA A 195 -9.91 -16.80 -22.52
N VAL A 196 -10.44 -16.61 -21.31
CA VAL A 196 -10.18 -17.49 -20.16
C VAL A 196 -10.74 -18.88 -20.42
N ARG A 197 -11.99 -19.01 -20.89
CA ARG A 197 -12.56 -20.33 -21.23
C ARG A 197 -11.74 -21.06 -22.27
N ASP A 198 -11.33 -20.37 -23.34
CA ASP A 198 -10.52 -20.96 -24.40
C ASP A 198 -9.14 -21.40 -23.90
N LEU A 199 -8.50 -20.60 -23.03
CA LEU A 199 -7.25 -20.96 -22.38
C LEU A 199 -7.39 -22.26 -21.59
N PHE A 200 -8.38 -22.33 -20.69
CA PHE A 200 -8.58 -23.50 -19.83
C PHE A 200 -8.99 -24.74 -20.62
N ASN A 201 -9.76 -24.59 -21.71
CA ASN A 201 -10.07 -25.71 -22.61
C ASN A 201 -8.80 -26.25 -23.29
N GLN A 202 -7.94 -25.36 -23.80
CA GLN A 202 -6.67 -25.76 -24.42
C GLN A 202 -5.70 -26.40 -23.42
N GLU A 203 -5.66 -25.92 -22.18
CA GLU A 203 -4.87 -26.56 -21.11
C GLU A 203 -5.37 -27.97 -20.81
N LYS A 204 -6.69 -28.19 -20.74
CA LYS A 204 -7.29 -29.52 -20.57
C LYS A 204 -6.96 -30.45 -21.73
N GLU A 205 -7.11 -29.99 -22.98
CA GLU A 205 -6.77 -30.78 -24.16
C GLU A 205 -5.28 -31.14 -24.19
N THR A 206 -4.40 -30.19 -23.87
CA THR A 206 -2.94 -30.41 -23.80
C THR A 206 -2.59 -31.42 -22.71
N LEU A 207 -3.22 -31.33 -21.53
CA LEU A 207 -3.01 -32.27 -20.44
C LEU A 207 -3.45 -33.69 -20.80
N LEU A 208 -4.65 -33.84 -21.37
CA LEU A 208 -5.24 -35.15 -21.71
C LEU A 208 -4.49 -35.83 -22.85
N SER A 209 -4.01 -35.04 -23.82
CA SER A 209 -3.24 -35.51 -24.98
C SER A 209 -1.77 -35.80 -24.67
N HIS A 210 -1.28 -35.50 -23.46
CA HIS A 210 0.14 -35.61 -23.13
C HIS A 210 0.63 -37.07 -23.05
N PRO A 211 1.60 -37.49 -23.89
CA PRO A 211 1.93 -38.91 -24.12
C PRO A 211 2.65 -39.60 -22.96
N HIS A 212 3.28 -38.83 -22.07
CA HIS A 212 4.12 -39.36 -20.98
C HIS A 212 3.55 -39.13 -19.57
N LEU A 213 2.33 -38.62 -19.46
CA LEU A 213 1.67 -38.38 -18.17
C LEU A 213 0.86 -39.61 -17.76
N SER A 214 0.99 -40.04 -16.51
CA SER A 214 0.18 -41.12 -15.94
C SER A 214 -1.30 -40.68 -15.83
N GLU A 215 -2.24 -41.63 -15.83
CA GLU A 215 -3.66 -41.31 -15.66
C GLU A 215 -3.97 -40.69 -14.28
N ASP A 216 -3.23 -41.10 -13.24
CA ASP A 216 -3.31 -40.50 -11.91
C ASP A 216 -2.85 -39.04 -11.92
N ASP A 217 -1.75 -38.75 -12.62
CA ASP A 217 -1.25 -37.38 -12.77
C ASP A 217 -2.19 -36.52 -13.60
N LYS A 218 -2.78 -37.06 -14.68
CA LYS A 218 -3.79 -36.34 -15.47
C LYS A 218 -4.99 -36.00 -14.61
N THR A 219 -5.51 -36.95 -13.83
CA THR A 219 -6.65 -36.72 -12.93
C THR A 219 -6.34 -35.65 -11.89
N ARG A 220 -5.16 -35.72 -11.27
CA ARG A 220 -4.70 -34.72 -10.28
C ARG A 220 -4.58 -33.33 -10.90
N ASN A 221 -3.93 -33.21 -12.05
CA ASN A 221 -3.73 -31.93 -12.72
C ASN A 221 -5.05 -31.35 -13.27
N LEU A 222 -5.97 -32.20 -13.75
CA LEU A 222 -7.28 -31.76 -14.19
C LEU A 222 -8.06 -31.09 -13.05
N LYS A 223 -7.99 -31.65 -11.84
CA LYS A 223 -8.58 -31.04 -10.65
C LYS A 223 -7.95 -29.68 -10.30
N ILE A 224 -6.64 -29.52 -10.50
CA ILE A 224 -5.95 -28.23 -10.31
C ILE A 224 -6.47 -27.20 -11.32
N ILE A 225 -6.55 -27.58 -12.59
CA ILE A 225 -7.08 -26.73 -13.68
C ILE A 225 -8.52 -26.31 -13.38
N GLU A 226 -9.38 -27.24 -12.94
CA GLU A 226 -10.77 -26.95 -12.58
C GLU A 226 -10.90 -26.03 -11.37
N ASN A 227 -10.10 -26.25 -10.32
CA ASN A 227 -10.06 -25.37 -9.15
C ASN A 227 -9.59 -23.96 -9.54
N ASN A 228 -8.57 -23.84 -10.39
CA ASN A 228 -8.09 -22.57 -10.90
C ASN A 228 -9.19 -21.86 -11.69
N PHE A 229 -9.84 -22.55 -12.64
CA PHE A 229 -10.94 -21.98 -13.43
C PHE A 229 -12.10 -21.50 -12.53
N SER A 230 -12.46 -22.27 -11.51
CA SER A 230 -13.53 -21.89 -10.56
C SER A 230 -13.24 -20.57 -9.83
N SER A 231 -11.95 -20.26 -9.61
CA SER A 231 -11.52 -18.98 -9.03
C SER A 231 -11.80 -17.81 -9.98
N PHE A 232 -11.57 -17.98 -11.28
CA PHE A 232 -11.94 -16.99 -12.31
C PHE A 232 -13.46 -16.82 -12.39
N GLU A 233 -14.22 -17.92 -12.36
CA GLU A 233 -15.69 -17.86 -12.43
C GLU A 233 -16.31 -17.07 -11.26
N ALA A 234 -15.69 -17.10 -10.07
CA ALA A 234 -16.14 -16.30 -8.94
C ALA A 234 -15.99 -14.79 -9.20
N LEU A 235 -15.01 -14.38 -10.01
CA LEU A 235 -14.84 -12.99 -10.43
C LEU A 235 -15.89 -12.61 -11.49
N PHE A 236 -16.38 -13.58 -12.29
CA PHE A 236 -17.32 -13.44 -13.40
C PHE A 236 -18.78 -13.19 -13.00
N ASP A 237 -19.10 -13.40 -11.73
CA ASP A 237 -20.43 -13.29 -11.17
C ASP A 237 -20.44 -12.21 -10.09
N GLU A 238 -21.16 -11.11 -10.36
CA GLU A 238 -21.23 -9.98 -9.44
C GLU A 238 -21.81 -10.39 -8.07
N ASN A 239 -22.79 -11.29 -8.02
CA ASN A 239 -23.38 -11.72 -6.76
C ASN A 239 -22.35 -12.49 -5.91
N LYS A 240 -21.64 -13.44 -6.53
CA LYS A 240 -20.55 -14.17 -5.85
C LYS A 240 -19.44 -13.23 -5.40
N TYR A 241 -19.08 -12.24 -6.23
CA TYR A 241 -18.07 -11.26 -5.87
C TYR A 241 -18.51 -10.42 -4.65
N GLN A 242 -19.76 -9.97 -4.60
CA GLN A 242 -20.27 -9.24 -3.44
C GLN A 242 -20.29 -10.11 -2.16
N GLU A 243 -20.54 -11.41 -2.26
CA GLU A 243 -20.40 -12.33 -1.13
C GLU A 243 -18.94 -12.43 -0.64
N LEU A 244 -17.97 -12.51 -1.55
CA LEU A 244 -16.55 -12.52 -1.21
C LEU A 244 -16.12 -11.19 -0.56
N ARG A 245 -16.65 -10.06 -1.03
CA ARG A 245 -16.42 -8.75 -0.38
C ARG A 245 -16.98 -8.69 1.03
N LYS A 246 -18.20 -9.21 1.26
CA LYS A 246 -18.79 -9.29 2.61
C LYS A 246 -17.94 -10.14 3.57
N LYS A 247 -17.24 -11.15 3.05
CA LYS A 247 -16.29 -11.99 3.80
C LYS A 247 -14.91 -11.34 3.96
N GLY A 248 -14.67 -10.15 3.41
CA GLY A 248 -13.39 -9.44 3.49
C GLY A 248 -12.29 -9.97 2.56
N VAL A 249 -12.62 -10.86 1.61
CA VAL A 249 -11.65 -11.40 0.64
C VAL A 249 -11.21 -10.33 -0.37
N TRP A 250 -12.16 -9.48 -0.77
CA TRP A 250 -11.97 -8.33 -1.65
C TRP A 250 -12.48 -7.07 -0.98
N ARG A 251 -11.77 -5.96 -1.19
CA ARG A 251 -12.15 -4.62 -0.75
C ARG A 251 -12.59 -3.74 -1.91
N LEU A 252 -11.91 -3.80 -3.05
CA LEU A 252 -12.24 -3.10 -4.28
C LEU A 252 -13.67 -3.44 -4.71
N SER A 253 -14.34 -2.47 -5.32
CA SER A 253 -15.64 -2.64 -5.95
C SER A 253 -15.51 -3.51 -7.20
N TYR A 254 -16.63 -4.14 -7.59
CA TYR A 254 -16.67 -5.01 -8.77
C TYR A 254 -16.17 -4.26 -10.01
N LYS A 255 -16.64 -3.04 -10.28
CA LYS A 255 -16.15 -2.26 -11.42
C LYS A 255 -14.66 -1.90 -11.32
N ALA A 256 -14.16 -1.57 -10.13
CA ALA A 256 -12.76 -1.22 -9.94
C ALA A 256 -11.82 -2.40 -10.19
N VAL A 257 -12.17 -3.61 -9.74
CA VAL A 257 -11.33 -4.80 -9.97
C VAL A 257 -11.26 -5.14 -11.47
N HIS A 258 -12.35 -4.96 -12.21
CA HIS A 258 -12.39 -5.17 -13.65
C HIS A 258 -11.55 -4.13 -14.40
N ALA A 259 -11.66 -2.85 -14.00
CA ALA A 259 -10.86 -1.78 -14.57
C ALA A 259 -9.37 -1.98 -14.32
N ALA A 260 -9.00 -2.36 -13.09
CA ALA A 260 -7.61 -2.67 -12.75
C ALA A 260 -7.10 -3.84 -13.59
N LEU A 261 -7.90 -4.90 -13.78
CA LEU A 261 -7.54 -6.02 -14.64
C LEU A 261 -7.37 -5.58 -16.11
N LEU A 262 -8.29 -4.80 -16.66
CA LEU A 262 -8.19 -4.22 -18.01
C LEU A 262 -6.88 -3.42 -18.18
N ILE A 263 -6.58 -2.53 -17.24
CA ILE A 263 -5.35 -1.72 -17.24
C ILE A 263 -4.11 -2.63 -17.22
N GLN A 264 -4.08 -3.66 -16.39
CA GLN A 264 -2.93 -4.57 -16.27
C GLN A 264 -2.69 -5.39 -17.55
N LEU A 265 -3.77 -5.93 -18.12
CA LEU A 265 -3.71 -6.77 -19.33
C LEU A 265 -3.35 -5.96 -20.58
N TYR A 266 -3.88 -4.73 -20.71
CA TYR A 266 -3.66 -3.86 -21.88
C TYR A 266 -2.79 -2.64 -21.60
N ARG A 267 -1.89 -2.72 -20.60
CA ARG A 267 -1.01 -1.62 -20.16
C ARG A 267 -0.15 -0.95 -21.25
N GLU A 268 0.04 -1.63 -22.38
CA GLU A 268 0.80 -1.11 -23.52
C GLU A 268 0.01 -0.08 -24.33
N GLN A 269 -1.32 -0.08 -24.20
CA GLN A 269 -2.19 0.92 -24.80
C GLN A 269 -1.89 2.30 -24.20
N PRO A 270 -1.70 3.36 -25.01
CA PRO A 270 -1.24 4.66 -24.52
C PRO A 270 -2.06 5.24 -23.36
N VAL A 271 -3.39 5.13 -23.42
CA VAL A 271 -4.29 5.61 -22.36
C VAL A 271 -4.08 4.90 -21.01
N PHE A 272 -3.56 3.67 -21.02
CA PHE A 272 -3.36 2.86 -19.81
C PHE A 272 -1.94 2.89 -19.25
N GLN A 273 -0.97 3.50 -19.95
CA GLN A 273 0.41 3.55 -19.47
C GLN A 273 0.53 4.24 -18.11
N MET A 274 -0.11 5.41 -17.95
CA MET A 274 -0.09 6.13 -16.67
C MET A 274 -0.94 5.45 -15.60
N PRO A 275 -2.18 5.00 -15.87
CA PRO A 275 -2.93 4.16 -14.93
C PRO A 275 -2.18 2.92 -14.44
N PHE A 276 -1.46 2.24 -15.33
CA PHE A 276 -0.60 1.10 -14.99
C PHE A 276 0.52 1.50 -14.02
N GLN A 277 1.18 2.63 -14.27
CA GLN A 277 2.20 3.16 -13.35
C GLN A 277 1.60 3.53 -11.99
N ILE A 278 0.38 4.07 -11.94
CA ILE A 278 -0.32 4.35 -10.66
C ILE A 278 -0.53 3.04 -9.89
N ILE A 279 -1.09 2.00 -10.52
CA ILE A 279 -1.28 0.69 -9.88
C ILE A 279 0.05 0.11 -9.39
N THR A 280 1.10 0.22 -10.21
CA THR A 280 2.45 -0.27 -9.87
C THR A 280 3.02 0.43 -8.63
N GLU A 281 2.91 1.76 -8.54
CA GLU A 281 3.42 2.49 -7.37
C GLU A 281 2.58 2.27 -6.12
N LEU A 282 1.27 1.99 -6.25
CA LEU A 282 0.44 1.59 -5.10
C LEU A 282 0.87 0.23 -4.54
N LEU A 283 1.20 -0.73 -5.42
CA LEU A 283 1.78 -2.02 -5.03
C LEU A 283 3.12 -1.81 -4.31
N ASN A 284 4.04 -1.04 -4.93
CA ASN A 284 5.35 -0.72 -4.34
C ASN A 284 5.19 -0.08 -2.95
N MET A 285 4.24 0.85 -2.81
CA MET A 285 4.00 1.54 -1.54
C MET A 285 3.55 0.58 -0.44
N ASP A 286 2.70 -0.39 -0.75
CA ASP A 286 2.22 -1.39 0.22
C ASP A 286 3.32 -2.40 0.57
N GLU A 287 4.11 -2.84 -0.43
CA GLU A 287 5.29 -3.70 -0.22
C GLU A 287 6.31 -3.03 0.70
N LEU A 288 6.67 -1.77 0.41
CA LEU A 288 7.68 -1.04 1.19
C LEU A 288 7.20 -0.75 2.62
N MET A 289 5.92 -0.43 2.83
CA MET A 289 5.39 -0.31 4.19
C MET A 289 5.43 -1.64 4.94
N THR A 290 5.09 -2.74 4.27
CA THR A 290 5.16 -4.09 4.85
C THR A 290 6.60 -4.45 5.22
N GLN A 291 7.56 -4.18 4.34
CA GLN A 291 8.98 -4.39 4.59
C GLN A 291 9.47 -3.55 5.77
N TRP A 292 9.08 -2.27 5.85
CA TRP A 292 9.44 -1.41 6.97
C TRP A 292 8.90 -1.96 8.30
N ARG A 293 7.62 -2.37 8.36
CA ARG A 293 7.03 -2.98 9.57
C ARG A 293 7.78 -4.24 9.98
N TYR A 294 8.12 -5.09 9.02
CA TYR A 294 8.86 -6.32 9.28
C TYR A 294 10.28 -6.06 9.76
N ARG A 295 11.02 -5.15 9.11
CA ARG A 295 12.37 -4.75 9.55
C ARG A 295 12.35 -4.11 10.94
N HIS A 296 11.34 -3.29 11.23
CA HIS A 296 11.12 -2.74 12.57
C HIS A 296 10.83 -3.84 13.60
N ALA A 297 10.02 -4.85 13.26
CA ALA A 297 9.77 -6.00 14.13
C ALA A 297 11.06 -6.80 14.44
N LEU A 298 11.93 -6.98 13.44
CA LEU A 298 13.23 -7.63 13.62
C LEU A 298 14.19 -6.81 14.49
N LEU A 299 14.24 -5.49 14.29
CA LEU A 299 14.99 -4.58 15.16
C LEU A 299 14.50 -4.69 16.60
N ALA A 300 13.18 -4.61 16.81
CA ALA A 300 12.58 -4.74 18.15
C ALA A 300 12.92 -6.09 18.79
N ARG A 301 12.90 -7.19 18.02
CA ARG A 301 13.35 -8.51 18.49
C ARG A 301 14.82 -8.53 18.88
N ARG A 302 15.70 -7.87 18.11
CA ARG A 302 17.13 -7.75 18.43
C ARG A 302 17.34 -6.98 19.74
N MET A 303 16.61 -5.87 19.92
CA MET A 303 16.76 -4.98 21.08
C MET A 303 16.12 -5.54 22.36
N LEU A 304 15.01 -6.28 22.25
CA LEU A 304 14.20 -6.70 23.41
C LEU A 304 14.10 -8.22 23.60
N GLY A 305 14.53 -9.03 22.63
CA GLY A 305 14.27 -10.46 22.63
C GLY A 305 12.76 -10.75 22.64
N THR A 306 12.34 -11.62 23.56
CA THR A 306 10.93 -11.96 23.81
C THR A 306 10.28 -11.11 24.91
N LYS A 307 10.99 -10.12 25.46
CA LYS A 307 10.43 -9.23 26.48
C LYS A 307 9.26 -8.44 25.90
N MET A 308 8.25 -8.19 26.74
CA MET A 308 7.15 -7.29 26.37
C MET A 308 7.68 -5.89 26.05
N GLY A 309 7.08 -5.27 25.03
CA GLY A 309 7.39 -3.88 24.65
C GLY A 309 7.03 -2.90 25.76
N THR A 310 7.62 -1.69 25.75
CA THR A 310 7.27 -0.61 26.70
C THR A 310 5.81 -0.18 26.58
N GLY A 311 5.21 -0.33 25.40
CA GLY A 311 3.79 -0.11 25.15
C GLY A 311 2.88 -1.25 25.62
N GLY A 312 3.44 -2.37 26.13
CA GLY A 312 2.75 -3.51 26.73
C GLY A 312 2.39 -4.67 25.77
N SER A 313 2.82 -4.63 24.50
CA SER A 313 2.49 -5.70 23.53
C SER A 313 3.37 -6.92 23.73
N SER A 314 3.00 -8.03 23.07
CA SER A 314 3.88 -9.21 22.89
C SER A 314 5.18 -8.89 22.13
N GLY A 315 5.47 -7.60 21.88
CA GLY A 315 6.71 -7.10 21.33
C GLY A 315 6.78 -7.39 19.84
N SER A 316 7.82 -8.13 19.45
CA SER A 316 8.10 -8.44 18.06
C SER A 316 7.01 -9.29 17.39
N ALA A 317 6.32 -10.16 18.14
CA ALA A 317 5.28 -11.05 17.57
C ALA A 317 4.08 -10.25 17.04
N TYR A 318 3.57 -9.29 17.82
CA TYR A 318 2.52 -8.37 17.36
C TYR A 318 2.99 -7.58 16.13
N LEU A 319 4.20 -7.03 16.17
CA LEU A 319 4.74 -6.23 15.06
C LEU A 319 4.85 -7.05 13.77
N GLN A 320 5.31 -8.30 13.88
CA GLN A 320 5.39 -9.21 12.73
C GLN A 320 4.00 -9.53 12.16
N ALA A 321 3.03 -9.90 13.01
CA ALA A 321 1.66 -10.16 12.57
C ALA A 321 1.02 -8.91 11.93
N SER A 322 1.31 -7.72 12.46
CA SER A 322 0.83 -6.45 11.90
C SER A 322 1.39 -6.17 10.50
N ALA A 323 2.61 -6.60 10.21
CA ALA A 323 3.21 -6.46 8.87
C ALA A 323 2.43 -7.27 7.83
N GLU A 324 1.97 -8.47 8.19
CA GLU A 324 1.22 -9.33 7.27
C GLU A 324 -0.23 -8.87 7.11
N GLN A 325 -0.88 -8.46 8.20
CA GLN A 325 -2.31 -8.12 8.19
C GLN A 325 -2.63 -6.72 7.65
N HIS A 326 -1.75 -5.73 7.85
CA HIS A 326 -2.07 -4.32 7.54
C HIS A 326 -1.80 -3.91 6.09
N LYS A 327 -1.93 -4.85 5.15
CA LYS A 327 -1.83 -4.59 3.71
C LYS A 327 -3.05 -3.83 3.21
N LEU A 328 -2.81 -2.72 2.52
CA LEU A 328 -3.86 -1.78 2.10
C LEU A 328 -4.41 -2.12 0.72
N PHE A 329 -3.55 -2.51 -0.21
CA PHE A 329 -3.84 -2.75 -1.62
C PHE A 329 -3.72 -4.23 -1.99
N ASN A 330 -3.97 -5.14 -1.04
CA ASN A 330 -3.85 -6.59 -1.24
C ASN A 330 -4.60 -7.11 -2.48
N ASP A 331 -5.76 -6.53 -2.79
CA ASP A 331 -6.55 -6.84 -3.99
C ASP A 331 -5.75 -6.67 -5.29
N LEU A 332 -4.89 -5.64 -5.39
CA LEU A 332 -4.05 -5.42 -6.57
C LEU A 332 -2.99 -6.51 -6.72
N PHE A 333 -2.53 -7.13 -5.63
CA PHE A 333 -1.65 -8.31 -5.69
C PHE A 333 -2.44 -9.54 -6.13
N GLN A 334 -3.61 -9.75 -5.53
CA GLN A 334 -4.53 -10.86 -5.87
C GLN A 334 -4.95 -10.84 -7.34
N LEU A 335 -5.01 -9.67 -7.99
CA LEU A 335 -5.29 -9.56 -9.43
C LEU A 335 -4.36 -10.41 -10.31
N THR A 336 -3.12 -10.64 -9.86
CA THR A 336 -2.13 -11.44 -10.61
C THR A 336 -2.63 -12.88 -10.86
N THR A 337 -3.45 -13.43 -9.95
CA THR A 337 -4.10 -14.74 -10.12
C THR A 337 -4.96 -14.79 -11.38
N PHE A 338 -5.47 -13.65 -11.85
CA PHE A 338 -6.35 -13.54 -13.00
C PHE A 338 -5.61 -13.10 -14.28
N PHE A 339 -4.28 -13.07 -14.28
CA PHE A 339 -3.56 -12.78 -15.51
C PHE A 339 -3.52 -14.00 -16.42
N ILE A 340 -3.75 -13.78 -17.71
CA ILE A 340 -3.59 -14.80 -18.77
C ILE A 340 -2.35 -14.47 -19.63
N PRO A 341 -1.74 -15.46 -20.29
CA PRO A 341 -0.60 -15.21 -21.17
C PRO A 341 -0.92 -14.16 -22.23
N LYS A 342 0.03 -13.27 -22.53
CA LYS A 342 -0.15 -12.22 -23.56
C LYS A 342 -0.56 -12.80 -24.92
N THR A 343 -0.08 -13.98 -25.28
CA THR A 343 -0.42 -14.69 -26.51
C THR A 343 -1.87 -15.18 -26.57
N LYS A 344 -2.57 -15.17 -25.42
CA LYS A 344 -3.97 -15.55 -25.27
C LYS A 344 -4.86 -14.33 -24.99
N LEU A 345 -4.27 -13.13 -24.89
CA LEU A 345 -5.06 -11.91 -24.79
C LEU A 345 -5.77 -11.69 -26.12
N PRO A 346 -7.09 -11.54 -26.09
CA PRO A 346 -7.85 -11.28 -27.30
C PRO A 346 -7.51 -9.87 -27.82
N PRO A 347 -7.36 -9.69 -29.15
CA PRO A 347 -7.10 -8.36 -29.70
C PRO A 347 -8.30 -7.44 -29.44
N LEU A 348 -8.02 -6.17 -29.15
CA LEU A 348 -9.06 -5.16 -29.04
C LEU A 348 -9.66 -4.87 -30.42
N PRO A 349 -10.97 -4.62 -30.52
CA PRO A 349 -11.56 -4.12 -31.76
C PRO A 349 -10.86 -2.83 -32.23
N LYS A 350 -10.61 -2.69 -33.53
CA LYS A 350 -9.83 -1.57 -34.09
C LYS A 350 -10.37 -0.19 -33.71
N ASN A 351 -11.69 -0.04 -33.57
CA ASN A 351 -12.33 1.21 -33.13
C ASN A 351 -11.95 1.54 -31.68
N ILE A 352 -11.93 0.54 -30.79
CA ILE A 352 -11.56 0.70 -29.38
C ILE A 352 -10.06 0.98 -29.25
N GLU A 353 -9.22 0.20 -29.93
CA GLU A 353 -7.76 0.42 -29.95
C GLU A 353 -7.44 1.85 -30.42
N LYS A 354 -8.14 2.33 -31.46
CA LYS A 354 -7.99 3.70 -31.96
C LYS A 354 -8.32 4.75 -30.89
N GLN A 355 -9.40 4.57 -30.12
CA GLN A 355 -9.79 5.48 -29.03
C GLN A 355 -8.81 5.46 -27.85
N MET A 356 -8.13 4.33 -27.63
CA MET A 356 -7.10 4.18 -26.59
C MET A 356 -5.72 4.74 -27.00
N GLY A 357 -5.53 4.98 -28.29
CA GLY A 357 -4.29 5.53 -28.86
C GLY A 357 -4.34 7.03 -29.13
N PHE A 358 -3.19 7.62 -29.46
CA PHE A 358 -3.06 9.04 -29.80
C PHE A 358 -3.55 9.41 -31.21
N SER A 359 -4.55 8.69 -31.73
CA SER A 359 -4.94 8.73 -33.14
C SER A 359 -5.77 9.97 -33.53
N SER A 360 -5.21 11.15 -33.23
CA SER A 360 -5.59 12.45 -33.78
C SER A 360 -4.62 12.94 -34.87
N LEU A 361 -3.93 12.02 -35.54
CA LEU A 361 -3.19 12.34 -36.77
C LEU A 361 -3.79 11.53 -37.91
N LYS A 362 -4.78 12.13 -38.57
CA LYS A 362 -4.99 11.86 -39.99
C LYS A 362 -3.72 12.32 -40.69
N SER A 363 -2.91 11.38 -41.18
CA SER A 363 -2.00 11.62 -42.30
C SER A 363 -2.80 11.57 -43.59
#